data_AF-A0AAP6BAR1-F1
#
_entry.id   AF-A0AAP6BAR1-F1
#
_cell.length_a   1.000
_cell.length_b   1.000
_cell.length_c   1.000
_cell.angle_alpha   90.00
_cell.angle_beta   90.00
_cell.angle_gamma   90.00
#
_symmetry.space_group_name_H-M   'P 1'
#
loop_
_entity.id
_entity.type
_entity.pdbx_description
1 polymer ?
#
loop_
_entity_poly.entity_id
_entity_poly.type
_entity_poly.pdbx_seq_one_letter_code
_entity_poly.pdbx_strand_id
1 'polypeptide(L)'
;MAVQILDAGLLTQHPARPDRLRAADWALRGACSARTSNPLLRLAALSFVARTALGSDHGVAEMDHVARECGVPAAALPPLLEQLVAAGILMTWQAALDTGLDGEVSWRLGPKGLHPRSAIEDAN
;
A
#
# COMPACT_ATOMS: atom_id res chain seq x y z
N MET A 1 30.08 -21.08 -1.10
CA MET A 1 29.40 -21.18 -2.40
C MET A 1 28.72 -19.86 -2.66
N ALA A 2 29.27 -19.03 -3.54
CA ALA A 2 28.79 -17.67 -3.79
C ALA A 2 28.07 -17.63 -5.14
N VAL A 3 26.82 -17.17 -5.15
CA VAL A 3 26.05 -16.90 -6.38
C VAL A 3 26.51 -15.54 -6.89
N GLN A 4 27.23 -15.52 -8.02
CA GLN A 4 27.61 -14.29 -8.71
C GLN A 4 26.62 -14.01 -9.83
N ILE A 5 25.98 -12.85 -9.76
CA ILE A 5 25.06 -12.36 -10.79
C ILE A 5 25.93 -11.89 -11.97
N LEU A 6 25.80 -12.59 -13.10
CA LEU A 6 26.62 -12.42 -14.31
C LEU A 6 26.03 -11.45 -15.34
N ASP A 7 24.89 -10.82 -15.04
CA ASP A 7 24.30 -9.86 -15.97
C ASP A 7 24.80 -8.44 -15.69
N ALA A 8 25.74 -7.97 -16.52
CA ALA A 8 26.21 -6.60 -16.52
C ALA A 8 25.08 -5.59 -16.80
N GLY A 9 24.00 -6.03 -17.47
CA GLY A 9 22.80 -5.22 -17.73
C GLY A 9 22.10 -4.80 -16.43
N LEU A 10 22.04 -5.68 -15.43
CA LEU A 10 21.36 -5.44 -14.15
C LEU A 10 21.95 -4.25 -13.37
N LEU A 11 23.28 -4.05 -13.44
CA LEU A 11 23.96 -2.92 -12.79
C LEU A 11 23.80 -1.60 -13.55
N THR A 12 23.43 -1.68 -14.83
CA THR A 12 23.20 -0.51 -15.69
C THR A 12 21.74 -0.08 -15.74
N GLN A 13 20.82 -0.82 -15.11
CA GLN A 13 19.41 -0.45 -14.98
C GLN A 13 19.25 0.69 -13.97
N HIS A 14 19.69 1.90 -14.35
CA HIS A 14 19.18 3.11 -13.74
C HIS A 14 17.96 3.54 -14.55
N PRO A 15 16.73 3.51 -13.98
CA PRO A 15 15.57 4.06 -14.66
C PRO A 15 15.90 5.49 -15.10
N ALA A 16 15.71 5.77 -16.38
CA ALA A 16 16.06 7.06 -16.93
C ALA A 16 15.29 8.15 -16.16
N ARG A 17 15.84 9.37 -16.09
CA ARG A 17 15.14 10.52 -15.49
C ARG A 17 13.66 10.63 -15.92
N PRO A 18 13.26 10.42 -17.19
CA PRO A 18 11.85 10.42 -17.58
C PRO A 18 11.03 9.29 -16.95
N ASP A 19 11.60 8.10 -16.75
CA ASP A 19 10.88 6.97 -16.15
C ASP A 19 10.57 7.24 -14.67
N ARG A 20 11.53 7.83 -13.94
CA ARG A 20 11.33 8.27 -12.56
C ARG A 20 10.28 9.38 -12.46
N LEU A 21 10.30 10.34 -13.38
CA LEU A 21 9.28 11.40 -13.44
C LEU A 21 7.90 10.85 -13.75
N ARG A 22 7.80 9.86 -14.65
CA ARG A 22 6.53 9.22 -14.99
C ARG A 22 6.00 8.37 -13.84
N ALA A 23 6.87 7.62 -13.15
CA ALA A 23 6.49 6.88 -11.95
C ALA A 23 6.05 7.82 -10.81
N ALA A 24 6.74 8.93 -10.62
CA ALA A 24 6.37 9.96 -9.64
C ALA A 24 5.06 10.67 -10.01
N ASP A 25 4.86 11.05 -11.27
CA ASP A 25 3.61 11.64 -11.77
C ASP A 25 2.44 10.66 -11.62
N TRP A 26 2.66 9.37 -11.88
CA TRP A 26 1.67 8.32 -11.61
C TRP A 26 1.32 8.20 -10.13
N ALA A 27 2.34 8.13 -9.27
CA ALA A 27 2.15 8.12 -7.83
C ALA A 27 1.39 9.37 -7.36
N LEU A 28 1.71 10.54 -7.92
CA LEU A 28 1.09 11.82 -7.57
C LEU A 28 -0.34 11.92 -8.07
N ARG A 29 -0.68 11.41 -9.26
CA ARG A 29 -2.05 11.41 -9.80
C ARG A 29 -2.95 10.44 -9.02
N GLY A 30 -2.48 9.23 -8.72
CA GLY A 30 -3.19 8.31 -7.80
C GLY A 30 -3.35 8.92 -6.42
N ALA A 31 -2.29 9.57 -5.93
CA ALA A 31 -2.27 10.33 -4.68
C ALA A 31 -2.82 11.76 -4.79
N CYS A 32 -3.52 12.18 -5.86
CA CYS A 32 -4.25 13.46 -5.94
C CYS A 32 -5.75 13.30 -6.19
N SER A 33 -6.17 12.12 -6.68
CA SER A 33 -7.53 11.54 -6.65
C SER A 33 -8.46 12.02 -5.51
N ALA A 34 -7.97 11.85 -4.28
CA ALA A 34 -8.73 11.93 -3.05
C ALA A 34 -8.50 13.29 -2.35
N ARG A 35 -8.84 14.38 -3.04
CA ARG A 35 -8.62 15.76 -2.57
C ARG A 35 -9.51 16.19 -1.38
N THR A 36 -10.17 15.24 -0.73
CA THR A 36 -11.01 15.47 0.46
C THR A 36 -10.65 14.57 1.65
N SER A 37 -9.63 13.71 1.54
CA SER A 37 -9.29 12.78 2.63
C SER A 37 -7.95 13.10 3.30
N ASN A 38 -7.90 12.82 4.60
CA ASN A 38 -6.73 12.92 5.46
C ASN A 38 -5.49 12.32 4.76
N PRO A 39 -4.39 13.07 4.57
CA PRO A 39 -3.21 12.59 3.84
C PRO A 39 -2.62 11.32 4.44
N LEU A 40 -2.76 11.13 5.75
CA LEU A 40 -2.37 9.90 6.44
C LEU A 40 -3.21 8.70 5.98
N LEU A 41 -4.53 8.89 5.86
CA LEU A 41 -5.45 7.84 5.40
C LEU A 41 -5.14 7.43 3.96
N ARG A 42 -4.67 8.36 3.13
CA ARG A 42 -4.26 8.09 1.75
C ARG A 42 -2.95 7.33 1.66
N LEU A 43 -1.96 7.72 2.46
CA LEU A 43 -0.70 6.99 2.56
C LEU A 43 -0.95 5.56 3.01
N ALA A 44 -1.77 5.38 4.05
CA ALA A 44 -2.15 4.06 4.54
C ALA A 44 -2.90 3.25 3.47
N ALA A 45 -3.88 3.86 2.79
CA ALA A 45 -4.57 3.18 1.68
C ALA A 45 -3.59 2.71 0.58
N LEU A 46 -2.63 3.55 0.20
CA LEU A 46 -1.63 3.22 -0.81
C LEU A 46 -0.68 2.12 -0.34
N SER A 47 -0.24 2.12 0.91
CA SER A 47 0.64 1.07 1.44
C SER A 47 -0.07 -0.28 1.44
N PHE A 48 -1.34 -0.33 1.86
CA PHE A 48 -2.13 -1.58 1.84
C PHE A 48 -2.37 -2.11 0.43
N VAL A 49 -2.72 -1.26 -0.53
CA VAL A 49 -2.92 -1.66 -1.93
C VAL A 49 -1.60 -2.08 -2.60
N ALA A 50 -0.48 -1.43 -2.27
CA ALA A 50 0.82 -1.81 -2.82
C ALA A 50 1.34 -3.15 -2.26
N ARG A 51 0.95 -3.50 -1.03
CA ARG A 51 1.34 -4.76 -0.36
C ARG A 51 0.45 -5.95 -0.74
N THR A 52 -0.75 -5.72 -1.29
CA THR A 52 -1.56 -6.80 -1.84
C THR A 52 -1.02 -7.23 -3.19
N ALA A 53 -0.76 -8.54 -3.35
CA ALA A 53 -0.32 -9.12 -4.61
C ALA A 53 -1.34 -8.85 -5.73
N LEU A 54 -0.85 -8.67 -6.97
CA LEU A 54 -1.71 -8.45 -8.13
C LEU A 54 -2.66 -9.65 -8.32
N GLY A 55 -3.97 -9.39 -8.31
CA GLY A 55 -5.01 -10.43 -8.41
C GLY A 55 -5.44 -11.05 -7.07
N SER A 56 -4.86 -10.58 -5.95
CA SER A 56 -5.27 -10.93 -4.59
C SER A 56 -6.08 -9.80 -3.97
N ASP A 57 -7.12 -10.13 -3.21
CA ASP A 57 -7.84 -9.16 -2.37
C ASP A 57 -7.38 -9.18 -0.91
N HIS A 58 -6.48 -10.08 -0.54
CA HIS A 58 -5.97 -10.24 0.83
C HIS A 58 -4.46 -10.01 0.92
N GLY A 59 -4.00 -9.56 2.09
CA GLY A 59 -2.59 -9.34 2.41
C GLY A 59 -2.30 -9.53 3.90
N VAL A 60 -1.01 -9.74 4.23
CA VAL A 60 -0.51 -9.93 5.59
C VAL A 60 0.80 -9.16 5.76
N ALA A 61 1.04 -8.65 6.96
CA ALA A 61 2.27 -7.95 7.32
C ALA A 61 2.46 -7.85 8.83
N GLU A 62 3.68 -7.59 9.27
CA GLU A 62 3.96 -7.14 10.63
C GLU A 62 3.30 -5.79 10.93
N MET A 63 2.58 -5.69 12.04
CA MET A 63 1.89 -4.47 12.47
C MET A 63 2.85 -3.29 12.61
N ASP A 64 4.01 -3.52 13.21
CA ASP A 64 5.05 -2.50 13.38
C ASP A 64 5.66 -2.03 12.07
N HIS A 65 5.77 -2.92 11.08
CA HIS A 65 6.25 -2.56 9.76
C HIS A 65 5.25 -1.65 9.05
N VAL A 66 3.96 -2.02 9.10
CA VAL A 66 2.90 -1.20 8.50
C VAL A 66 2.77 0.16 9.18
N ALA A 67 2.85 0.20 10.51
CA ALA A 67 2.81 1.45 11.28
C ALA A 67 3.98 2.38 10.87
N ARG A 68 5.19 1.83 10.73
CA ARG A 68 6.38 2.56 10.29
C ARG A 68 6.23 3.11 8.87
N GLU A 69 5.72 2.32 7.93
CA GLU A 69 5.46 2.77 6.55
C GLU A 69 4.41 3.88 6.48
N CYS A 70 3.40 3.81 7.34
CA CYS A 70 2.37 4.83 7.46
C CYS A 70 2.84 6.06 8.27
N GLY A 71 4.03 6.01 8.88
CA GLY A 71 4.57 7.09 9.71
C GLY A 71 3.82 7.31 11.02
N VAL A 72 3.19 6.26 11.57
CA VAL A 72 2.39 6.33 12.80
C VAL A 72 2.93 5.38 13.87
N PRO A 73 2.70 5.65 15.16
CA PRO A 73 2.97 4.67 16.21
C PRO A 73 2.05 3.44 16.03
N ALA A 74 2.52 2.25 16.39
CA ALA A 74 1.75 1.00 16.27
C ALA A 74 0.38 1.07 16.97
N ALA A 75 0.29 1.76 18.11
CA ALA A 75 -0.96 2.00 18.82
C ALA A 75 -2.01 2.83 18.04
N ALA A 76 -1.57 3.64 17.07
CA ALA A 76 -2.45 4.42 16.21
C ALA A 76 -2.83 3.70 14.91
N LEU A 77 -2.29 2.50 14.66
CA LEU A 77 -2.63 1.72 13.47
C LEU A 77 -4.07 1.18 13.50
N PRO A 78 -4.58 0.55 14.58
CA PRO A 78 -5.96 0.06 14.62
C PRO A 78 -7.03 1.12 14.28
N PRO A 79 -7.04 2.32 14.89
CA PRO A 79 -8.04 3.34 14.54
C PRO A 79 -7.88 3.85 13.10
N LEU A 80 -6.68 3.80 12.52
CA LEU A 80 -6.46 4.13 11.12
C LEU A 80 -7.05 3.07 10.17
N LEU A 81 -6.95 1.78 10.53
CA LEU A 81 -7.57 0.67 9.79
C LEU A 81 -9.10 0.76 9.81
N GLU A 82 -9.68 1.12 10.96
CA GLU A 82 -11.12 1.37 11.07
C GLU A 82 -11.57 2.50 10.15
N GLN A 83 -10.79 3.58 10.05
CA GLN A 83 -11.08 4.65 9.09
C GLN A 83 -11.01 4.18 7.63
N LEU A 84 -10.10 3.25 7.30
CA LEU A 84 -10.01 2.67 5.96
C LEU A 84 -11.19 1.74 5.66
N VAL A 85 -11.70 1.00 6.65
CA VAL A 85 -12.93 0.21 6.55
C VAL A 85 -14.13 1.13 6.32
N ALA A 86 -14.27 2.18 7.12
CA ALA A 86 -15.35 3.16 6.97
C ALA A 86 -15.31 3.88 5.60
N ALA A 87 -14.12 4.10 5.04
CA ALA A 87 -13.94 4.64 3.70
C ALA A 87 -14.27 3.63 2.56
N GLY A 88 -14.38 2.34 2.88
CA GLY A 88 -14.60 1.23 1.95
C GLY A 88 -13.35 0.82 1.17
N ILE A 89 -12.16 1.20 1.66
CA ILE A 89 -10.86 0.85 1.07
C ILE A 89 -10.45 -0.55 1.53
N LEU A 90 -10.59 -0.81 2.82
CA LEU A 90 -10.53 -2.15 3.39
C LEU A 90 -11.96 -2.66 3.56
N MET A 91 -12.13 -3.97 3.39
CA MET A 91 -13.37 -4.65 3.73
C MET A 91 -13.33 -5.13 5.18
N THR A 92 -12.22 -5.73 5.59
CA THR A 92 -11.96 -6.22 6.94
C THR A 92 -10.47 -6.21 7.26
N TRP A 93 -10.11 -6.15 8.53
CA TRP A 93 -8.74 -6.39 9.01
C TRP A 93 -8.78 -7.22 10.30
N GLN A 94 -7.70 -7.94 10.59
CA GLN A 94 -7.53 -8.75 11.80
C GLN A 94 -6.09 -8.64 12.28
N ALA A 95 -5.89 -8.51 13.59
CA ALA A 95 -4.56 -8.61 14.20
C ALA A 95 -4.40 -9.99 14.82
N ALA A 96 -3.38 -10.74 14.40
CA ALA A 96 -2.93 -11.94 15.08
C ALA A 96 -2.05 -11.51 16.27
N LEU A 97 -2.50 -11.80 17.48
CA LEU A 97 -1.82 -11.47 18.74
C LEU A 97 -0.96 -12.64 19.25
N ASP A 98 -0.64 -13.58 18.36
CA ASP A 98 -0.45 -14.96 18.80
C ASP A 98 0.91 -15.21 19.45
N THR A 99 1.92 -14.35 19.27
CA THR A 99 3.23 -14.52 19.95
C THR A 99 4.09 -13.25 19.97
N GLY A 100 4.03 -12.44 21.03
CA GLY A 100 5.05 -11.42 21.34
C GLY A 100 4.74 -9.98 20.91
N LEU A 101 5.68 -9.06 21.18
CA LEU A 101 5.56 -7.61 20.94
C LEU A 101 5.32 -7.24 19.46
N ASP A 102 5.51 -8.18 18.54
CA ASP A 102 5.38 -8.01 17.10
C ASP A 102 4.22 -8.88 16.60
N GLY A 103 3.02 -8.30 16.50
CA GLY A 103 1.83 -8.99 15.99
C GLY A 103 1.67 -8.80 14.48
N GLU A 104 1.17 -9.81 13.78
CA GLU A 104 0.81 -9.70 12.37
C GLU A 104 -0.56 -9.02 12.20
N VAL A 105 -0.70 -8.22 11.15
CA VAL A 105 -1.96 -7.68 10.66
C VAL A 105 -2.29 -8.32 9.32
N SER A 106 -3.48 -8.91 9.23
CA SER A 106 -4.07 -9.36 7.97
C SER A 106 -5.20 -8.43 7.56
N TRP A 107 -5.37 -8.23 6.26
CA TRP A 107 -6.42 -7.38 5.72
C TRP A 107 -6.99 -7.94 4.44
N ARG A 108 -8.20 -7.47 4.13
CA ARG A 108 -8.87 -7.71 2.86
C ARG A 108 -9.29 -6.38 2.25
N LEU A 109 -8.97 -6.14 0.99
CA LEU A 109 -9.33 -4.95 0.25
C LEU A 109 -10.83 -4.95 -0.06
N GLY A 110 -11.43 -3.77 0.05
CA GLY A 110 -12.76 -3.49 -0.44
C GLY A 110 -12.77 -3.16 -1.93
N PRO A 111 -13.96 -3.00 -2.54
CA PRO A 111 -14.10 -2.71 -3.96
C PRO A 111 -13.38 -1.42 -4.40
N LYS A 112 -13.28 -0.41 -3.53
CA LYS A 112 -12.52 0.82 -3.81
C LYS A 112 -10.99 0.63 -3.74
N GLY A 113 -10.53 -0.37 -2.98
CA GLY A 113 -9.11 -0.75 -2.92
C GLY A 113 -8.69 -1.62 -4.10
N LEU A 114 -9.59 -2.49 -4.58
CA LEU A 114 -9.39 -3.36 -5.75
C LEU A 114 -9.40 -2.61 -7.09
N HIS A 115 -10.16 -1.51 -7.15
CA HIS A 115 -10.24 -0.65 -8.33
C HIS A 115 -9.71 0.76 -8.02
N PRO A 116 -8.39 0.96 -7.89
CA PRO A 116 -7.85 2.32 -7.90
C PRO A 116 -8.11 3.05 -9.25
N ARG A 117 -8.58 2.31 -10.27
CA ARG A 117 -8.74 2.77 -11.67
C ARG A 117 -10.18 2.99 -12.14
N SER A 118 -11.23 2.41 -11.53
CA SER A 118 -12.58 2.48 -12.13
C SER A 118 -13.31 3.82 -11.90
N ALA A 119 -12.76 4.73 -11.10
CA ALA A 119 -13.28 6.11 -11.01
C ALA A 119 -12.89 7.00 -12.21
N ILE A 120 -12.18 6.46 -13.22
CA ILE A 120 -11.66 7.19 -14.37
C ILE A 120 -12.49 6.95 -15.65
N GLU A 121 -13.34 5.92 -15.69
CA GLU A 121 -13.97 5.47 -16.96
C GLU A 121 -15.42 5.96 -17.17
N ASP A 122 -16.11 6.49 -16.16
CA ASP A 122 -17.50 6.99 -16.27
C ASP A 122 -17.61 8.48 -16.63
N ALA A 123 -16.61 9.04 -17.30
CA ALA A 123 -16.61 10.45 -17.73
C ALA A 123 -16.25 10.64 -19.21
N ASN A 124 -16.93 9.89 -20.08
CA ASN A 124 -16.99 10.20 -21.51
C ASN A 124 -18.45 10.29 -21.99
#